data_AF-A0A5B7HHT7-F1
#
_entry.id   AF-A0A5B7HHT7-F1
#
_cell.length_a   1.000
_cell.length_b   1.000
_cell.length_c   1.000
_cell.angle_alpha   90.00
_cell.angle_beta   90.00
_cell.angle_gamma   90.00
#
_symmetry.space_group_name_H-M   'P 1'
#
loop_
_entity.id
_entity.type
_entity.pdbx_description
1 polymer ?
#
loop_
_entity_poly.entity_id
_entity_poly.type
_entity_poly.pdbx_seq_one_letter_code
_entity_poly.pdbx_strand_id
1 'polypeptide(L)'
;MDSPHLSLLSTPGLTTRYNSQTSAPSVLDLFLGSPLFSTATYTTSLYMGSDHLPLLASSFQVTPTPNPGCLPRWYIKLDGWPVYQTALASPLDISTLSLEEAAETLAWTLEAAVKTSFCLTIHRSPI
;
A
#
# COMPACT_ATOMS: atom_id res chain seq x y z
N MET A 1 -22.48 11.34 9.21
CA MET A 1 -21.07 11.45 8.82
C MET A 1 -20.98 10.90 7.43
N ASP A 2 -20.83 11.78 6.43
CA ASP A 2 -20.78 11.37 5.04
C ASP A 2 -19.49 10.57 4.82
N SER A 3 -19.64 9.32 4.38
CA SER A 3 -18.49 8.51 3.95
C SER A 3 -17.75 9.28 2.86
N PRO A 4 -16.43 9.48 2.94
CA PRO A 4 -15.70 10.13 1.86
C PRO A 4 -15.88 9.27 0.61
N HIS A 5 -16.61 9.79 -0.37
CA HIS A 5 -16.89 9.09 -1.61
C HIS A 5 -15.56 8.82 -2.32
N LEU A 6 -15.11 7.56 -2.30
CA LEU A 6 -13.95 7.12 -3.07
C LEU A 6 -14.33 7.05 -4.55
N SER A 7 -13.43 7.51 -5.42
CA SER A 7 -13.60 7.47 -6.87
C SER A 7 -12.40 6.80 -7.55
N LEU A 8 -12.65 6.19 -8.70
CA LEU A 8 -11.60 5.76 -9.60
C LEU A 8 -10.95 6.98 -10.25
N LEU A 9 -9.65 7.15 -10.01
CA LEU A 9 -8.87 8.29 -10.50
C LEU A 9 -7.98 7.90 -11.68
N SER A 10 -7.60 6.62 -11.81
CA SER A 10 -6.83 6.14 -12.97
C SER A 10 -7.57 6.38 -14.28
N THR A 11 -6.82 6.79 -15.30
CA THR A 11 -7.32 6.90 -16.67
C THR A 11 -7.79 5.52 -17.17
N PRO A 12 -9.04 5.39 -17.66
CA PRO A 12 -9.52 4.13 -18.24
C PRO A 12 -8.63 3.64 -19.38
N GLY A 13 -8.32 2.33 -19.39
CA GLY A 13 -7.49 1.71 -20.43
C GLY A 13 -5.98 1.93 -20.30
N LEU A 14 -5.52 2.61 -19.25
CA LEU A 14 -4.10 2.78 -18.96
C LEU A 14 -3.46 1.43 -18.60
N THR A 15 -2.67 0.86 -19.50
CA THR A 15 -2.03 -0.45 -19.30
C THR A 15 -1.06 -0.41 -18.13
N THR A 16 -1.33 -1.20 -17.08
CA THR A 16 -0.46 -1.27 -15.90
C THR A 16 0.28 -2.59 -15.79
N ARG A 17 -0.03 -3.57 -16.63
CA ARG A 17 0.62 -4.87 -16.60
C ARG A 17 0.70 -5.49 -17.98
N TYR A 18 1.81 -6.15 -18.27
CA TYR A 18 1.95 -7.05 -19.40
C TYR A 18 1.99 -8.50 -18.91
N ASN A 19 1.17 -9.38 -19.49
CA ASN A 19 1.28 -10.79 -19.18
C ASN A 19 2.65 -11.33 -19.62
N SER A 20 3.41 -11.97 -18.72
CA SER A 20 4.78 -12.42 -18.99
C SER A 20 4.91 -13.50 -20.06
N GLN A 21 3.84 -14.21 -20.38
CA GLN A 21 3.84 -15.31 -21.35
C GLN A 21 3.34 -14.87 -22.74
N THR A 22 2.38 -13.95 -22.78
CA THR A 22 1.68 -13.55 -24.01
C THR A 22 1.99 -12.11 -24.42
N SER A 23 2.62 -11.33 -23.54
CA SER A 23 2.83 -9.89 -23.67
C SER A 23 1.52 -9.10 -23.83
N ALA A 24 0.37 -9.70 -23.52
CA ALA A 24 -0.92 -9.02 -23.62
C ALA A 24 -1.03 -7.92 -22.54
N PRO A 25 -1.45 -6.70 -22.90
CA PRO A 25 -1.63 -5.62 -21.94
C PRO A 25 -2.91 -5.82 -21.12
N SER A 26 -2.86 -5.40 -19.85
CA SER A 26 -4.00 -5.39 -18.94
C SER A 26 -3.92 -4.22 -17.95
N VAL A 27 -5.06 -3.90 -17.33
CA VAL A 27 -5.19 -2.85 -16.31
C VAL A 27 -5.57 -3.53 -15.01
N LEU A 28 -4.60 -3.72 -14.12
CA LEU A 28 -4.81 -4.38 -12.82
C LEU A 28 -4.51 -3.45 -11.64
N ASP A 29 -3.68 -2.44 -11.84
CA ASP A 29 -3.30 -1.48 -10.82
C ASP A 29 -4.14 -0.21 -11.01
N LEU A 30 -4.66 0.35 -9.93
CA LEU A 30 -5.62 1.46 -9.97
C LEU A 30 -5.30 2.51 -8.88
N PHE A 31 -5.55 3.77 -9.20
CA PHE A 31 -5.66 4.84 -8.22
C PHE A 31 -7.12 4.99 -7.80
N LEU A 32 -7.39 4.79 -6.51
CA LEU A 32 -8.66 5.07 -5.87
C LEU A 32 -8.43 6.19 -4.84
N GLY A 33 -9.31 7.19 -4.81
CA GLY A 33 -9.14 8.28 -3.86
C GLY A 33 -10.22 9.33 -3.92
N SER A 34 -9.96 10.47 -3.28
CA SER A 34 -10.90 11.59 -3.25
C SER A 34 -11.07 12.19 -4.65
N PRO A 35 -12.31 12.51 -5.09
CA PRO A 35 -12.59 13.23 -6.32
C PRO A 35 -11.86 14.58 -6.43
N LEU A 36 -11.42 15.16 -5.31
CA LEU A 36 -10.62 16.39 -5.30
C LEU A 36 -9.31 16.25 -6.09
N PHE A 37 -8.81 15.04 -6.28
CA PHE A 37 -7.61 14.76 -7.07
C PHE A 37 -7.89 14.45 -8.53
N SER A 38 -9.14 14.57 -9.01
CA SER A 38 -9.51 14.24 -10.40
C SER A 38 -8.80 15.10 -11.47
N THR A 39 -8.20 16.23 -11.07
CA THR A 39 -7.42 17.12 -11.95
C THR A 39 -5.94 16.73 -12.04
N ALA A 40 -5.49 15.76 -11.26
CA ALA A 40 -4.14 15.22 -11.39
C ALA A 40 -4.00 14.40 -12.68
N THR A 41 -2.78 14.33 -13.19
CA THR A 41 -2.45 13.50 -14.34
C THR A 41 -2.04 12.11 -13.85
N TYR A 42 -2.63 11.07 -14.43
CA TYR A 42 -2.34 9.67 -14.11
C TYR A 42 -1.75 8.95 -15.32
N THR A 43 -0.54 8.44 -15.18
CA THR A 43 0.22 7.76 -16.24
C THR A 43 0.92 6.52 -15.72
N THR A 44 1.45 5.70 -16.63
CA THR A 44 2.37 4.62 -16.29
C THR A 44 3.80 5.04 -16.55
N SER A 45 4.71 4.58 -15.70
CA SER A 45 6.15 4.73 -15.88
C SER A 45 6.70 3.74 -16.90
N LEU A 46 7.99 3.87 -17.17
CA LEU A 46 8.76 2.91 -17.96
C LEU A 46 8.87 1.55 -17.26
N TYR A 47 9.18 0.52 -18.04
CA TYR A 47 9.44 -0.82 -17.54
C TYR A 47 10.66 -0.83 -16.60
N MET A 48 10.49 -1.39 -15.41
CA MET A 48 11.53 -1.47 -14.37
C MET A 48 11.85 -2.92 -13.96
N GLY A 49 11.65 -3.89 -14.86
CA GLY A 49 11.96 -5.30 -14.59
C GLY A 49 10.82 -6.11 -13.95
N SER A 50 9.65 -5.50 -13.73
CA SER A 50 8.41 -6.16 -13.28
C SER A 50 7.44 -6.29 -14.46
N ASP A 51 6.59 -7.32 -14.44
CA ASP A 51 5.48 -7.44 -15.40
C ASP A 51 4.41 -6.35 -15.17
N HIS A 52 4.46 -5.66 -14.02
CA HIS A 52 3.70 -4.44 -13.73
C HIS A 52 4.49 -3.16 -14.03
N LEU A 53 3.81 -2.17 -14.60
CA LEU A 53 4.29 -0.81 -14.81
C LEU A 53 3.87 0.06 -13.62
N PRO A 54 4.81 0.81 -13.00
CA PRO A 54 4.46 1.74 -11.93
C PRO A 54 3.43 2.78 -12.39
N LEU A 55 2.40 2.99 -11.59
CA LEU A 55 1.43 4.07 -11.77
C LEU A 55 1.94 5.36 -11.15
N LEU A 56 1.91 6.44 -11.92
CA LEU A 56 2.36 7.76 -11.53
C LEU A 56 1.16 8.71 -11.45
N ALA A 57 1.08 9.46 -10.36
CA ALA A 57 0.15 10.57 -10.20
C ALA A 57 0.94 11.87 -10.10
N SER A 58 0.61 12.85 -10.93
CA SER A 58 1.22 14.17 -10.93
C SER A 58 0.15 15.24 -10.74
N SER A 59 0.26 15.99 -9.64
CA SER A 59 -0.60 17.15 -9.38
C SER A 59 0.23 18.41 -9.27
N PHE A 60 -0.21 19.48 -9.91
CA PHE A 60 0.43 20.80 -9.87
C PHE A 60 0.01 21.63 -8.65
N GLN A 61 -0.99 21.15 -7.88
CA GLN A 61 -1.62 21.93 -6.82
C GLN A 61 -1.03 21.68 -5.43
N VAL A 62 -0.20 20.65 -5.26
CA VAL A 62 0.37 20.29 -3.97
C VAL A 62 1.84 19.97 -4.15
N THR A 63 2.70 20.96 -3.97
CA THR A 63 4.07 20.67 -3.54
C THR A 63 3.97 20.42 -2.05
N PRO A 64 4.06 19.16 -1.56
CA PRO A 64 4.19 18.97 -0.13
C PRO A 64 5.44 19.74 0.31
N THR A 65 5.29 20.65 1.25
CA THR A 65 6.44 21.25 1.94
C THR A 65 6.82 20.26 3.03
N PRO A 66 7.78 19.34 2.80
CA PRO A 66 8.21 18.46 3.88
C PRO A 66 8.73 19.36 4.99
N ASN A 67 8.12 19.29 6.17
CA ASN A 67 8.68 19.98 7.32
C ASN A 67 9.95 19.22 7.72
N PRO A 68 11.16 19.78 7.51
CA PRO A 68 12.41 19.06 7.75
C PRO A 68 12.46 18.67 9.23
N GLY A 69 12.58 17.36 9.51
CA GLY A 69 12.56 16.86 10.89
C GLY A 69 11.18 16.51 11.44
N CYS A 70 10.12 16.40 10.63
CA CYS A 70 8.84 15.85 11.09
C CYS A 70 8.31 14.72 10.20
N LEU A 71 9.19 14.00 9.49
CA LEU A 71 8.76 12.89 8.65
C LEU A 71 8.35 11.70 9.52
N PRO A 72 7.12 11.17 9.36
CA PRO A 72 6.73 9.94 10.02
C PRO A 72 7.59 8.79 9.51
N ARG A 73 8.12 7.99 10.42
CA ARG A 73 8.93 6.80 10.14
C ARG A 73 8.37 5.63 10.90
N TRP A 74 8.20 4.52 10.19
CA TRP A 74 7.96 3.24 10.83
C TRP A 74 9.21 2.86 11.64
N TYR A 75 9.00 2.62 12.92
CA TYR A 75 10.00 2.14 13.86
C TYR A 75 9.59 0.76 14.33
N ILE A 76 10.56 -0.16 14.36
CA ILE A 76 10.38 -1.48 14.95
C ILE A 76 10.84 -1.38 16.39
N LYS A 77 9.97 -1.75 17.34
CA LYS A 77 10.33 -1.84 18.75
C LYS A 77 11.48 -2.85 18.90
N LEU A 78 12.37 -2.63 19.87
CA LEU A 78 13.56 -3.45 20.08
C LEU A 78 13.25 -4.97 20.07
N ASP A 79 12.21 -5.37 20.81
CA ASP A 79 11.76 -6.77 20.90
C ASP A 79 10.65 -7.13 19.88
N GLY A 80 10.26 -6.16 19.04
CA GLY A 80 9.16 -6.30 18.10
C GLY A 80 9.51 -7.22 16.93
N TRP A 81 10.76 -7.21 16.46
CA TRP A 81 11.16 -8.02 15.31
C TRP A 81 11.06 -9.54 15.56
N PRO A 82 11.60 -10.10 16.66
CA PRO A 82 11.43 -11.52 16.97
C PRO A 82 9.96 -11.94 17.16
N VAL A 83 9.14 -11.09 17.77
CA VAL A 83 7.69 -11.34 17.96
C VAL A 83 6.99 -11.41 16.61
N TYR A 84 7.28 -10.46 15.72
CA TYR A 84 6.72 -10.43 14.38
C TYR A 84 7.12 -11.66 13.56
N GLN A 85 8.40 -12.05 13.61
CA GLN A 85 8.88 -13.27 12.94
C GLN A 85 8.20 -14.53 13.47
N THR A 86 7.98 -14.62 14.79
CA THR A 86 7.29 -15.76 15.40
C THR A 86 5.83 -15.84 14.94
N ALA A 87 5.14 -14.70 14.85
CA ALA A 87 3.77 -14.63 14.33
C ALA A 87 3.69 -15.04 12.84
N LEU A 88 4.68 -14.67 12.03
CA LEU A 88 4.78 -15.11 10.63
C LEU A 88 5.09 -16.61 10.49
N ALA A 89 5.95 -17.13 11.37
CA ALA A 89 6.41 -18.52 11.31
C ALA A 89 5.44 -19.51 11.98
N SER A 90 4.46 -19.02 12.74
CA SER A 90 3.43 -19.84 13.39
C SER A 90 2.12 -19.69 12.62
N PRO A 91 1.95 -20.39 11.48
CA PRO A 91 0.72 -20.30 10.71
C PRO A 91 -0.43 -20.75 11.60
N LEU A 92 -1.46 -19.90 11.70
CA LEU A 92 -2.70 -20.29 12.35
C LEU A 92 -3.28 -21.49 11.58
N ASP A 93 -3.75 -22.50 12.28
CA ASP A 93 -4.42 -23.62 11.61
C ASP A 93 -5.76 -23.13 11.05
N ILE A 94 -5.74 -22.75 9.78
CA ILE A 94 -6.90 -22.27 9.02
C ILE A 94 -7.53 -23.39 8.20
N SER A 95 -7.07 -24.64 8.34
CA SER A 95 -7.47 -25.76 7.49
C SER A 95 -8.96 -26.12 7.61
N THR A 96 -9.60 -25.74 8.72
CA THR A 96 -11.02 -26.01 8.99
C THR A 96 -11.92 -24.79 8.74
N LEU A 97 -11.36 -23.65 8.34
CA LEU A 97 -12.11 -22.40 8.11
C LEU A 97 -12.58 -22.30 6.67
N SER A 98 -13.68 -21.58 6.44
CA SER A 98 -14.00 -21.12 5.08
C SER A 98 -12.94 -20.15 4.56
N LEU A 99 -12.92 -19.90 3.25
CA LEU A 99 -11.94 -19.01 2.64
C LEU A 99 -12.02 -17.59 3.22
N GLU A 100 -13.25 -17.07 3.38
CA GLU A 100 -13.51 -15.75 3.95
C GLU A 100 -13.02 -15.66 5.39
N GLU A 101 -13.38 -16.63 6.24
CA GLU A 101 -12.94 -16.69 7.64
C GLU A 101 -11.42 -16.82 7.75
N ALA A 102 -10.79 -17.63 6.89
CA ALA A 102 -9.34 -17.79 6.86
C ALA A 102 -8.65 -16.47 6.49
N ALA A 103 -9.17 -15.75 5.48
CA ALA A 103 -8.62 -14.47 5.05
C ALA A 103 -8.76 -13.39 6.13
N GLU A 104 -9.92 -13.29 6.77
CA GLU A 104 -10.15 -12.37 7.89
C GLU A 104 -9.24 -12.69 9.08
N THR A 105 -9.13 -13.96 9.42
CA THR A 105 -8.29 -14.44 10.52
C THR A 105 -6.82 -14.14 10.28
N LEU A 106 -6.33 -14.35 9.04
CA LEU A 106 -4.97 -14.00 8.64
C LEU A 106 -4.75 -12.49 8.73
N ALA A 107 -5.66 -11.69 8.18
CA ALA A 107 -5.57 -10.23 8.20
C ALA A 107 -5.50 -9.70 9.64
N TRP A 108 -6.37 -10.17 10.52
CA TRP A 108 -6.40 -9.76 11.91
C TRP A 108 -5.14 -10.16 12.67
N THR A 109 -4.64 -11.39 12.47
CA THR A 109 -3.42 -11.88 13.11
C THR A 109 -2.19 -11.06 12.69
N LEU A 110 -2.05 -10.78 11.39
CA LEU A 110 -0.96 -9.97 10.87
C LEU A 110 -1.07 -8.51 11.35
N GLU A 111 -2.26 -7.94 11.35
CA GLU A 111 -2.49 -6.59 11.85
C GLU A 111 -2.12 -6.46 13.33
N ALA A 112 -2.52 -7.43 14.16
CA ALA A 112 -2.17 -7.47 15.57
C ALA A 112 -0.65 -7.55 15.77
N ALA A 113 0.02 -8.46 15.05
CA ALA A 113 1.48 -8.62 15.11
C ALA A 113 2.21 -7.34 14.66
N VAL A 114 1.76 -6.69 13.58
CA VAL A 114 2.33 -5.42 13.11
C VAL A 114 2.12 -4.32 14.15
N LYS A 115 0.93 -4.17 14.73
CA LYS A 115 0.65 -3.16 15.75
C LYS A 115 1.48 -3.35 17.03
N THR A 116 1.78 -4.59 17.39
CA THR A 116 2.65 -4.87 18.54
C THR A 116 4.11 -4.53 18.25
N SER A 117 4.59 -4.81 17.03
CA SER A 117 6.00 -4.76 16.69
C SER A 117 6.45 -3.43 16.08
N PHE A 118 5.56 -2.76 15.36
CA PHE A 118 5.83 -1.53 14.63
C PHE A 118 5.03 -0.38 15.23
N CYS A 119 5.62 0.81 15.24
CA CYS A 119 4.90 2.04 15.51
C CYS A 119 5.34 3.13 14.54
N LEU A 120 4.45 4.08 14.28
CA LEU A 120 4.79 5.27 13.54
C LEU A 120 5.36 6.31 14.52
N THR A 121 6.58 6.75 14.28
CA THR A 121 7.24 7.78 15.09
C THR A 121 7.55 8.99 14.23
N ILE A 122 7.63 10.17 14.84
CA ILE A 122 8.08 11.38 14.15
C ILE A 122 9.54 11.59 14.52
N HIS A 123 10.44 11.38 13.57
CA HIS A 123 11.86 11.60 13.82
C HIS A 123 12.17 13.10 13.74
N ARG A 124 12.42 13.72 14.90
CA ARG A 124 12.92 15.09 14.99
C ARG A 124 14.43 15.09 14.78
N SER A 125 14.87 15.56 13.62
CA SER A 125 16.29 15.87 13.45
C SER A 125 16.65 17.04 14.38
N PRO A 126 17.74 16.95 15.15
CA PRO A 126 18.26 18.12 15.86
C PRO A 126 18.65 19.17 14.81
N ILE A 127 18.21 20.41 15.03
CA ILE A 127 18.57 21.58 14.23
C ILE A 127 20.02 21.95 14.53
#